data_AF-L0ABD4-F1
#
_entry.id   AF-L0ABD4-F1
#
_cell.length_a   1.000
_cell.length_b   1.000
_cell.length_c   1.000
_cell.angle_alpha   90.00
_cell.angle_beta   90.00
_cell.angle_gamma   90.00
#
_symmetry.space_group_name_H-M   'P 1'
#
loop_
_entity.id
_entity.type
_entity.pdbx_description
1 polymer ?
#
loop_
_entity_poly.entity_id
_entity_poly.type
_entity_poly.pdbx_seq_one_letter_code
_entity_poly.pdbx_strand_id
1 'polypeptide(L)'
;MTQNNKIYTKYKKLIELLNLRQLDVYRIVSKDGKIKEIARIMDPVTKKVVQVDLGTVRESLNYLEFLNKIKEGVTKEGININDRVWNSTLKLIEKAGK
;
A
#
# COMPACT_ATOMS: atom_id res chain seq x y z
N MET A 1 -0.36 -24.20 1.12
CA MET A 1 -1.00 -23.03 0.46
C MET A 1 -1.37 -21.90 1.45
N THR A 2 -0.58 -21.62 2.48
CA THR A 2 -1.01 -20.80 3.64
C THR A 2 -0.23 -19.49 3.86
N GLN A 3 0.94 -19.32 3.20
CA GLN A 3 1.75 -18.10 3.36
C GLN A 3 1.18 -16.89 2.60
N ASN A 4 0.66 -17.09 1.38
CA ASN A 4 0.14 -16.00 0.55
C ASN A 4 -1.04 -15.26 1.19
N ASN A 5 -1.95 -15.98 1.87
CA ASN A 5 -3.09 -15.34 2.55
C ASN A 5 -2.66 -14.44 3.72
N LYS A 6 -1.65 -14.85 4.49
CA LYS A 6 -1.13 -14.04 5.61
C LYS A 6 -0.48 -12.76 5.11
N ILE A 7 0.29 -12.84 4.03
CA ILE A 7 0.96 -11.70 3.39
C ILE A 7 -0.07 -10.71 2.83
N TYR A 8 -1.04 -11.20 2.04
CA TYR A 8 -2.12 -10.36 1.50
C TYR A 8 -2.86 -9.59 2.61
N THR A 9 -3.16 -10.27 3.71
CA THR A 9 -3.87 -9.68 4.84
C THR A 9 -3.06 -8.59 5.55
N LYS A 10 -1.72 -8.73 5.63
CA LYS A 10 -0.84 -7.73 6.27
C LYS A 10 -0.81 -6.42 5.49
N TYR A 11 -0.50 -6.45 4.20
CA TYR A 11 -0.39 -5.23 3.39
C TYR A 11 -1.73 -4.53 3.21
N LYS A 12 -2.82 -5.30 3.11
CA LYS A 12 -4.18 -4.75 3.11
C LYS A 12 -4.46 -3.95 4.40
N LYS A 13 -4.14 -4.50 5.57
CA LYS A 13 -4.30 -3.81 6.86
C LYS A 13 -3.48 -2.52 6.94
N LEU A 14 -2.25 -2.51 6.40
CA LEU A 14 -1.43 -1.30 6.33
C LEU A 14 -2.12 -0.18 5.53
N ILE A 15 -2.76 -0.51 4.41
CA ILE A 15 -3.55 0.45 3.62
C ILE A 15 -4.76 0.94 4.42
N GLU A 16 -5.44 0.05 5.14
CA GLU A 16 -6.59 0.40 5.98
C GLU A 16 -6.23 1.36 7.12
N LEU A 17 -5.01 1.31 7.67
CA LEU A 17 -4.52 2.28 8.66
C LEU A 17 -4.42 3.70 8.09
N LEU A 18 -4.27 3.84 6.76
CA LEU A 18 -4.28 5.13 6.07
C LEU A 18 -5.70 5.65 5.77
N ASN A 19 -6.74 5.00 6.30
CA ASN A 19 -8.15 5.22 5.95
C ASN A 19 -8.46 4.99 4.45
N LEU A 20 -7.69 4.12 3.80
CA LEU A 20 -7.87 3.76 2.40
C LEU A 20 -8.36 2.32 2.29
N ARG A 21 -8.94 1.96 1.14
CA ARG A 21 -9.35 0.58 0.84
C ARG A 21 -8.56 0.02 -0.32
N GLN A 22 -7.86 -1.09 -0.08
CA GLN A 22 -7.30 -1.89 -1.18
C GLN A 22 -8.44 -2.66 -1.87
N LEU A 23 -8.58 -2.46 -3.18
CA LEU A 23 -9.55 -3.19 -4.00
C LEU A 23 -8.94 -4.50 -4.50
N ASP A 24 -7.83 -4.38 -5.23
CA ASP A 24 -7.07 -5.51 -5.75
C ASP A 24 -5.59 -5.12 -5.85
N VAL A 25 -4.74 -6.12 -6.08
CA VAL A 25 -3.33 -5.92 -6.43
C VAL A 25 -2.96 -6.96 -7.46
N TYR A 26 -2.38 -6.53 -8.58
CA TYR A 26 -1.94 -7.41 -9.65
C TYR A 26 -0.46 -7.24 -9.92
N ARG A 27 0.16 -8.32 -10.39
CA ARG A 27 1.59 -8.43 -10.65
C ARG A 27 1.83 -8.35 -12.15
N ILE A 28 2.81 -7.54 -12.54
CA ILE A 28 3.18 -7.29 -13.93
C ILE A 28 4.66 -7.61 -14.09
N VAL A 29 4.98 -8.29 -15.19
CA VAL A 29 6.37 -8.43 -15.65
C VAL A 29 6.64 -7.29 -16.61
N SER A 30 7.56 -6.40 -16.26
CA SER A 30 7.97 -5.30 -17.13
C SER A 30 8.82 -5.80 -18.30
N LYS A 31 9.02 -4.94 -19.31
CA LYS A 31 9.78 -5.28 -20.53
C LYS A 31 11.23 -5.70 -20.25
N ASP A 32 11.81 -5.23 -19.15
CA ASP A 32 13.15 -5.59 -18.65
C ASP A 32 13.15 -6.86 -17.78
N GLY A 33 12.06 -7.63 -17.75
CA GLY A 33 11.92 -8.89 -17.02
C GLY A 33 11.72 -8.74 -15.51
N LYS A 34 11.68 -7.51 -14.99
CA LYS A 34 11.44 -7.26 -13.57
C LYS A 34 9.98 -7.47 -13.21
N ILE A 35 9.75 -7.92 -11.99
CA ILE A 35 8.42 -8.11 -11.44
C ILE A 35 8.05 -6.89 -10.61
N LYS A 36 6.91 -6.28 -10.93
CA LYS A 36 6.33 -5.18 -10.15
C LYS A 36 4.86 -5.43 -9.84
N GLU A 37 4.33 -4.74 -8.85
CA GLU A 37 2.92 -4.84 -8.48
C GLU A 37 2.23 -3.49 -8.57
N ILE A 38 0.99 -3.50 -9.07
CA ILE A 38 0.10 -2.33 -9.06
C ILE A 38 -1.04 -2.60 -8.08
N ALA A 39 -1.18 -1.71 -7.10
CA ALA A 39 -2.26 -1.75 -6.13
C ALA A 39 -3.39 -0.80 -6.54
N ARG A 40 -4.61 -1.30 -6.63
CA ARG A 40 -5.81 -0.45 -6.78
C ARG A 40 -6.32 -0.04 -5.42
N ILE A 41 -6.35 1.26 -5.20
CA ILE A 41 -6.70 1.86 -3.91
C ILE A 41 -7.88 2.78 -4.12
N MET A 42 -8.85 2.68 -3.23
CA MET A 42 -10.01 3.55 -3.19
C MET A 42 -9.96 4.41 -1.94
N ASP A 43 -10.16 5.71 -2.09
CA ASP A 43 -10.53 6.59 -0.99
C ASP A 43 -12.01 6.38 -0.66
N PRO A 44 -12.36 5.87 0.54
CA PRO A 44 -13.75 5.63 0.93
C PRO A 44 -14.61 6.90 0.99
N VAL A 45 -14.00 8.08 1.19
CA VAL A 45 -14.69 9.37 1.31
C VAL A 45 -15.10 9.87 -0.07
N THR A 46 -14.14 10.01 -0.98
CA THR A 46 -14.40 10.56 -2.33
C THR A 46 -14.85 9.50 -3.34
N LYS A 47 -14.76 8.21 -2.99
CA LYS A 47 -14.93 7.06 -3.90
C LYS A 47 -13.94 7.03 -5.07
N LYS A 48 -12.92 7.90 -5.06
CA LYS A 48 -11.88 7.93 -6.09
C LYS A 48 -11.07 6.65 -6.03
N VAL A 49 -10.85 6.03 -7.18
CA VAL A 49 -10.01 4.85 -7.35
C VAL A 49 -8.75 5.24 -8.09
N VAL A 50 -7.60 4.85 -7.55
CA VAL A 50 -6.28 5.15 -8.10
C VAL A 50 -5.45 3.89 -8.23
N GLN A 51 -4.53 3.89 -9.17
CA GLN A 51 -3.57 2.81 -9.38
C GLN A 51 -2.20 3.26 -8.88
N VAL A 52 -1.66 2.55 -7.90
CA VAL A 52 -0.33 2.83 -7.35
C VAL A 52 0.65 1.77 -7.83
N ASP A 53 1.62 2.18 -8.64
CA ASP A 53 2.76 1.33 -9.03
C ASP A 53 3.77 1.25 -7.88
N LEU A 54 3.94 0.05 -7.32
CA LEU A 54 4.92 -0.19 -6.24
C LEU A 54 6.35 -0.27 -6.79
N GLY A 55 6.53 -0.45 -8.10
CA GLY A 55 7.83 -0.58 -8.77
C GLY A 55 8.58 -1.88 -8.46
N THR A 56 8.06 -2.70 -7.55
CA THR A 56 8.60 -3.99 -7.12
C THR A 56 7.46 -4.82 -6.51
N VAL A 57 7.74 -6.05 -6.12
CA VAL A 57 6.85 -6.88 -5.31
C VAL A 57 6.78 -6.33 -3.88
N ARG A 58 5.59 -6.28 -3.28
CA ARG A 58 5.43 -5.67 -1.94
C ARG A 58 6.23 -6.39 -0.86
N GLU A 59 6.50 -7.67 -1.05
CA GLU A 59 7.29 -8.51 -0.14
C GLU A 59 8.76 -8.12 -0.09
N SER A 60 9.27 -7.39 -1.10
CA SER A 60 10.62 -6.84 -1.08
C SER A 60 10.71 -5.49 -0.35
N LEU A 61 9.59 -4.98 0.15
CA LEU A 61 9.50 -3.70 0.85
C LEU A 61 9.26 -3.95 2.34
N ASN A 62 9.95 -3.20 3.18
CA ASN A 62 9.53 -3.10 4.58
C ASN A 62 8.23 -2.29 4.69
N TYR A 63 7.59 -2.32 5.87
CA TYR A 63 6.28 -1.69 6.05
C TYR A 63 6.30 -0.17 5.83
N LEU A 64 7.39 0.51 6.20
CA LEU A 64 7.53 1.96 6.00
C LEU A 64 7.71 2.30 4.52
N GLU A 65 8.57 1.56 3.81
CA GLU A 65 8.79 1.72 2.36
C GLU A 65 7.50 1.49 1.58
N PHE A 66 6.75 0.45 1.95
CA PHE A 66 5.45 0.17 1.36
C PHE A 66 4.47 1.33 1.59
N LEU A 67 4.30 1.79 2.83
CA LEU A 67 3.40 2.89 3.15
C LEU A 67 3.80 4.21 2.47
N ASN A 68 5.09 4.49 2.34
CA ASN A 68 5.60 5.65 1.60
C ASN A 68 5.21 5.59 0.12
N LYS A 69 5.43 4.44 -0.53
CA LYS A 69 5.00 4.24 -1.93
C LYS A 69 3.51 4.41 -2.12
N ILE A 70 2.71 3.90 -1.18
CA ILE A 70 1.25 4.10 -1.17
C ILE A 70 0.93 5.58 -1.05
N LYS A 71 1.48 6.29 -0.05
CA LYS A 71 1.27 7.72 0.17
C LYS A 71 1.63 8.54 -1.06
N GLU A 72 2.82 8.33 -1.62
CA GLU A 72 3.28 9.02 -2.82
C GLU A 72 2.36 8.77 -4.01
N GLY A 73 2.00 7.51 -4.26
CA GLY A 73 1.14 7.13 -5.38
C GLY A 73 -0.25 7.74 -5.30
N VAL A 74 -0.91 7.66 -4.13
CA VAL A 74 -2.26 8.22 -3.98
C VAL A 74 -2.24 9.76 -3.97
N THR A 75 -1.17 10.38 -3.44
CA THR A 75 -1.02 11.84 -3.42
C THR A 75 -0.81 12.42 -4.82
N LYS A 76 -0.01 11.76 -5.67
CA LYS A 76 0.14 12.12 -7.09
C LYS A 76 -1.20 12.13 -7.83
N GLU A 77 -2.08 11.22 -7.43
CA GLU A 77 -3.43 11.10 -7.96
C GLU A 77 -4.46 11.94 -7.17
N GLY A 78 -4.03 12.86 -6.31
CA GLY A 78 -4.89 13.84 -5.64
C GLY A 78 -5.67 13.33 -4.42
N ILE A 79 -5.34 12.15 -3.87
CA ILE A 79 -5.84 11.69 -2.58
C ILE A 79 -4.83 12.09 -1.51
N ASN A 80 -5.21 13.03 -0.64
CA ASN A 80 -4.34 13.49 0.43
C ASN A 80 -4.51 12.64 1.70
N ILE A 81 -3.41 12.16 2.27
CA ILE A 81 -3.41 11.46 3.56
C ILE A 81 -3.13 12.47 4.67
N ASN A 82 -4.09 12.64 5.58
CA ASN A 82 -3.96 13.54 6.73
C ASN A 82 -2.74 13.18 7.60
N ASP A 83 -1.94 14.18 7.98
CA ASP A 83 -0.73 14.00 8.80
C ASP A 83 -0.99 13.30 10.14
N ARG A 84 -2.15 13.51 10.76
CA ARG A 84 -2.54 12.81 11.99
C ARG A 84 -2.67 11.30 11.74
N VAL A 85 -3.29 10.91 10.63
CA VAL A 85 -3.47 9.50 10.23
C VAL A 85 -2.10 8.89 9.92
N TRP A 86 -1.27 9.62 9.18
CA TRP A 86 0.10 9.23 8.87
C TRP A 86 0.93 8.99 10.14
N ASN A 87 1.01 9.97 11.03
CA ASN A 87 1.79 9.88 12.26
C ASN A 87 1.27 8.78 13.21
N SER A 88 -0.04 8.57 13.26
CA SER A 88 -0.63 7.48 14.04
C SER A 88 -0.25 6.11 13.46
N THR A 89 -0.25 5.98 12.13
CA THR A 89 0.16 4.76 11.43
C THR A 89 1.63 4.45 11.69
N LEU A 90 2.52 5.45 11.64
CA LEU A 90 3.94 5.28 11.93
C LEU A 90 4.18 4.75 13.35
N LYS A 91 3.49 5.30 14.35
CA LYS A 91 3.59 4.80 15.74
C LYS A 91 3.13 3.35 15.89
N LEU A 92 2.13 2.91 15.11
CA LEU A 92 1.62 1.54 15.16
C LEU A 92 2.62 0.55 14.55
N ILE A 93 3.25 0.90 13.42
CA ILE A 93 4.26 0.02 12.81
C ILE A 93 5.53 -0.09 13.65
N GLU A 94 5.95 1.00 14.31
CA GLU A 94 7.10 1.01 15.23
C GLU A 94 6.85 0.11 16.45
N LYS A 95 5.62 0.10 16.97
CA LYS A 95 5.22 -0.80 18.06
C LYS A 95 5.13 -2.26 17.62
N ALA A 96 4.73 -2.52 16.38
CA ALA A 96 4.59 -3.89 15.84
C ALA A 96 5.93 -4.50 15.36
N GLY A 97 6.98 -3.68 15.23
CA GLY A 97 8.34 -4.10 14.88
C GLY A 97 9.25 -4.35 16.09
N LYS A 98 8.72 -4.24 17.32
CA LYS A 98 9.36 -4.69 18.57
C LYS A 98 8.76 -6.03 18.99
#